data_AF-A0A521UR63-F1
#
_entry.id   AF-A0A521UR63-F1
#
_cell.length_a   1.000
_cell.length_b   1.000
_cell.length_c   1.000
_cell.angle_alpha   90.00
_cell.angle_beta   90.00
_cell.angle_gamma   90.00
#
_symmetry.space_group_name_H-M   'P 1'
#
loop_
_entity.id
_entity.type
_entity.pdbx_description
1 polymer ?
#
loop_
_entity_poly.entity_id
_entity_poly.type
_entity_poly.pdbx_seq_one_letter_code
_entity_poly.pdbx_strand_id
1 'polypeptide(L)'
;MGKILKYQKIIRQLLEEYAAIKPVNWEDAEHQVIADEKNHHYQLVRMGWKDDRYFHYAIFHFDIRDGKVWVRQNRTDAGIEIELVEMGVAPEDIYVSYRQPSVEALG
;
A
#
# COMPACT_ATOMS: atom_id res chain seq x y z
N MET A 1 -20.03 3.30 -7.02
CA MET A 1 -20.03 2.76 -5.64
C MET A 1 -19.37 1.39 -5.53
N GLY A 2 -19.85 0.35 -6.25
CA GLY A 2 -19.33 -1.03 -6.10
C GLY A 2 -17.83 -1.21 -6.35
N LYS A 3 -17.25 -0.48 -7.33
CA LYS A 3 -15.81 -0.55 -7.63
C LYS A 3 -14.93 -0.05 -6.47
N ILE A 4 -15.29 1.08 -5.87
CA ILE A 4 -14.57 1.63 -4.71
C ILE A 4 -14.62 0.63 -3.56
N LEU A 5 -15.82 0.15 -3.19
CA LEU A 5 -15.97 -0.83 -2.11
C LEU A 5 -15.14 -2.12 -2.35
N LYS A 6 -15.04 -2.58 -3.61
CA LYS A 6 -14.17 -3.70 -3.98
C LYS A 6 -12.70 -3.37 -3.72
N TYR A 7 -12.22 -2.23 -4.21
CA TYR A 7 -10.81 -1.84 -4.05
C TYR A 7 -10.45 -1.55 -2.59
N GLN A 8 -11.37 -1.00 -1.79
CA GLN A 8 -11.18 -0.84 -0.35
C GLN A 8 -10.92 -2.18 0.34
N LYS A 9 -11.73 -3.21 0.02
CA LYS A 9 -11.56 -4.56 0.58
C LYS A 9 -10.23 -5.18 0.15
N ILE A 10 -9.88 -5.08 -1.12
CA ILE A 10 -8.61 -5.60 -1.64
C ILE A 10 -7.42 -4.94 -0.93
N ILE A 11 -7.39 -3.61 -0.85
CA ILE A 11 -6.29 -2.87 -0.21
C ILE A 11 -6.20 -3.23 1.26
N ARG A 12 -7.32 -3.32 1.99
CA ARG A 12 -7.31 -3.72 3.40
C ARG A 12 -6.75 -5.12 3.59
N GLN A 13 -7.24 -6.09 2.81
CA GLN A 13 -6.77 -7.47 2.86
C GLN A 13 -5.27 -7.55 2.59
N LEU A 14 -4.79 -6.87 1.54
CA LEU A 14 -3.37 -6.79 1.22
C LEU A 14 -2.55 -6.25 2.41
N LEU A 15 -2.98 -5.13 3.00
CA LEU A 15 -2.27 -4.54 4.14
C LEU A 15 -2.27 -5.45 5.38
N GLU A 16 -3.36 -6.17 5.63
CA GLU A 16 -3.47 -7.15 6.73
C GLU A 16 -2.55 -8.36 6.50
N GLU A 17 -2.49 -8.88 5.28
CA GLU A 17 -1.58 -9.96 4.89
C GLU A 17 -0.12 -9.56 5.10
N TYR A 18 0.28 -8.36 4.67
CA TYR A 18 1.62 -7.84 4.90
C TYR A 18 1.91 -7.47 6.35
N ALA A 19 0.91 -7.05 7.12
CA ALA A 19 1.07 -6.77 8.55
C ALA A 19 1.38 -8.05 9.35
N ALA A 20 0.87 -9.21 8.89
CA ALA A 20 1.15 -10.50 9.51
C ALA A 20 2.57 -11.01 9.25
N ILE A 21 3.28 -10.47 8.25
CA ILE A 21 4.66 -10.83 7.94
C ILE A 21 5.61 -10.20 8.96
N LYS A 22 6.26 -11.07 9.76
CA LYS A 22 7.33 -10.69 10.68
C LYS A 22 8.70 -10.91 10.04
N PRO A 23 9.42 -9.86 9.62
CA PRO A 23 10.77 -10.03 9.10
C PRO A 23 11.70 -10.46 10.24
N VAL A 24 12.58 -11.42 9.99
CA VAL A 24 13.56 -11.96 10.97
C VAL A 24 14.35 -10.87 11.70
N ASN A 25 14.65 -9.76 11.03
CA ASN A 25 15.44 -8.66 11.59
C ASN A 25 14.61 -7.56 12.28
N TRP A 26 13.30 -7.77 12.43
CA TRP A 26 12.31 -6.80 12.91
C TRP A 26 11.14 -7.49 13.63
N GLU A 27 11.40 -8.60 14.36
CA GLU A 27 10.35 -9.42 14.98
C GLU A 27 9.54 -8.67 16.05
N ASP A 28 10.18 -7.75 16.77
CA ASP A 28 9.57 -6.91 17.80
C ASP A 28 9.00 -5.60 17.24
N ALA A 29 9.07 -5.40 15.93
CA ALA A 29 8.45 -4.24 15.31
C ALA A 29 6.92 -4.35 15.37
N GLU A 30 6.27 -3.23 15.68
CA GLU A 30 4.83 -3.12 15.59
C GLU A 30 4.42 -2.77 14.15
N HIS A 31 3.38 -3.44 13.67
CA HIS A 31 2.77 -3.18 12.37
C HIS A 31 1.32 -2.74 12.58
N GLN A 32 0.97 -1.55 12.09
CA GLN A 32 -0.37 -0.98 12.21
C GLN A 32 -0.97 -0.77 10.82
N VAL A 33 -2.15 -1.35 10.60
CA VAL A 33 -3.00 -1.01 9.45
C VAL A 33 -3.84 0.20 9.82
N ILE A 34 -3.62 1.32 9.13
CA ILE A 34 -4.38 2.57 9.29
C ILE A 34 -5.27 2.72 8.06
N ALA A 35 -6.59 2.66 8.26
CA ALA A 35 -7.55 2.70 7.17
C ALA A 35 -8.63 3.77 7.43
N ASP A 36 -8.51 4.89 6.74
CA ASP A 36 -9.56 5.90 6.64
C ASP A 36 -10.47 5.55 5.47
N GLU A 37 -11.51 4.77 5.73
CA GLU A 37 -12.45 4.35 4.69
C GLU A 37 -13.25 5.52 4.12
N LYS A 38 -13.49 6.57 4.91
CA LYS A 38 -14.31 7.72 4.51
C LYS A 38 -13.57 8.59 3.49
N ASN A 39 -12.29 8.84 3.72
CA ASN A 39 -11.46 9.65 2.83
C ASN A 39 -10.60 8.82 1.86
N HIS A 40 -10.67 7.50 1.98
CA HIS A 40 -10.01 6.52 1.12
C HIS A 40 -8.47 6.54 1.19
N HIS A 41 -7.92 6.59 2.40
CA HIS A 41 -6.49 6.52 2.68
C HIS A 41 -6.16 5.25 3.47
N TYR A 42 -5.16 4.50 3.03
CA TYR A 42 -4.80 3.22 3.61
C TYR A 42 -3.28 3.10 3.74
N GLN A 43 -2.79 2.76 4.93
CA GLN A 43 -1.37 2.63 5.21
C GLN A 43 -1.08 1.37 6.02
N LEU A 44 0.08 0.76 5.76
CA LEU A 44 0.72 -0.15 6.70
C LEU A 44 1.92 0.58 7.28
N VAL A 45 1.87 0.92 8.55
CA VAL A 45 2.94 1.60 9.27
C VAL A 45 3.71 0.59 10.09
N ARG A 46 5.04 0.70 10.07
CA ARG A 46 5.92 -0.04 10.97
C ARG A 46 6.58 0.91 11.95
N MET A 47 6.60 0.53 13.22
CA MET A 47 7.26 1.31 14.26
C MET A 47 7.89 0.44 15.34
N GLY A 48 8.83 1.01 16.09
CA GLY A 48 9.53 0.33 17.17
C GLY A 48 10.95 0.84 17.34
N TRP A 49 11.79 0.02 17.95
CA TRP A 49 13.20 0.32 18.22
C TRP A 49 14.11 -0.71 17.56
N LYS A 50 15.23 -0.25 17.02
CA LYS A 50 16.33 -1.10 16.54
C LYS A 50 17.65 -0.40 16.75
N ASP A 51 18.62 -1.06 17.38
CA ASP A 51 19.96 -0.54 17.65
C ASP A 51 19.92 0.89 18.25
N ASP A 52 19.11 1.08 19.30
CA ASP A 52 18.86 2.37 19.98
C ASP A 52 18.26 3.49 19.11
N ARG A 53 17.76 3.15 17.92
CA ARG A 53 17.08 4.08 17.03
C ARG A 53 15.60 3.76 16.95
N TYR A 54 14.77 4.73 17.32
CA TYR A 54 13.34 4.68 17.06
C TYR A 54 13.09 4.84 15.56
N PHE A 55 12.19 4.02 15.02
CA PHE A 55 11.71 4.14 13.65
C PHE A 55 10.19 4.18 13.65
N HIS A 56 9.65 4.94 12.70
CA HIS A 56 8.21 5.06 12.47
C HIS A 56 7.99 5.50 11.02
N TYR A 57 7.53 4.58 10.16
CA TYR A 57 7.35 4.86 8.74
C TYR A 57 6.28 3.98 8.10
N ALA A 58 5.64 4.49 7.04
CA ALA A 58 4.77 3.69 6.19
C ALA A 58 5.58 2.74 5.29
N ILE A 59 5.31 1.43 5.38
CA ILE A 59 5.78 0.41 4.44
C ILE A 59 5.03 0.59 3.11
N PHE A 60 3.69 0.63 3.20
CA PHE A 60 2.79 0.85 2.08
C PHE A 60 1.89 2.03 2.37
N HIS A 61 1.53 2.76 1.31
CA HIS A 61 0.51 3.80 1.35
C HIS A 61 -0.26 3.78 0.03
N PHE A 62 -1.57 3.61 0.13
CA PHE A 62 -2.51 3.63 -0.98
C PHE A 62 -3.59 4.69 -0.77
N ASP A 63 -4.01 5.31 -1.87
CA ASP A 63 -5.27 6.07 -1.92
C ASP A 63 -6.24 5.42 -2.91
N ILE A 64 -7.54 5.67 -2.76
CA ILE A 64 -8.50 5.50 -3.87
C ILE A 64 -8.97 6.88 -4.31
N ARG A 65 -8.63 7.29 -5.53
CA ARG A 65 -9.03 8.59 -6.12
C ARG A 65 -9.57 8.37 -7.51
N ASP A 66 -10.71 8.99 -7.81
CA ASP A 66 -11.42 8.84 -9.10
C ASP A 66 -11.67 7.37 -9.49
N GLY A 67 -11.90 6.52 -8.49
CA GLY A 67 -12.10 5.09 -8.67
C GLY A 67 -10.85 4.29 -9.06
N LYS A 68 -9.65 4.87 -8.91
CA LYS A 68 -8.36 4.24 -9.17
C LYS A 68 -7.58 4.03 -7.88
N VAL A 69 -6.77 2.99 -7.82
CA VAL A 69 -5.83 2.71 -6.74
C VAL A 69 -4.53 3.45 -7.00
N TRP A 70 -4.19 4.39 -6.13
CA TRP A 70 -2.96 5.16 -6.20
C TRP A 70 -1.95 4.56 -5.23
N VAL A 71 -0.86 3.99 -5.75
CA VAL A 71 0.26 3.51 -4.94
C VAL A 71 1.16 4.72 -4.62
N ARG A 72 1.10 5.20 -3.39
CA ARG A 72 1.81 6.40 -2.91
C ARG A 72 3.19 6.07 -2.35
N GLN A 73 3.32 4.87 -1.76
CA GLN A 73 4.57 4.35 -1.23
C GLN A 73 4.57 2.82 -1.30
N ASN A 74 5.68 2.25 -1.74
CA ASN A 74 6.07 0.87 -1.51
C ASN A 74 7.53 0.89 -1.02
N ARG A 75 7.80 0.41 0.19
CA ARG A 75 9.17 0.28 0.76
C ARG A 75 9.69 -1.16 0.73
N THR A 76 9.10 -2.00 -0.10
CA THR A 76 9.48 -3.39 -0.30
C THR A 76 9.95 -3.58 -1.74
N ASP A 77 10.48 -4.76 -2.02
CA ASP A 77 10.77 -5.26 -3.36
C ASP A 77 9.55 -5.96 -4.00
N ALA A 78 8.40 -5.99 -3.31
CA ALA A 78 7.18 -6.62 -3.80
C ALA A 78 6.66 -5.94 -5.08
N GLY A 79 6.22 -6.76 -6.03
CA GLY A 79 5.54 -6.33 -7.26
C GLY A 79 4.09 -5.99 -6.98
N ILE A 80 3.84 -4.98 -6.15
CA ILE A 80 2.53 -4.71 -5.56
C ILE A 80 1.44 -4.44 -6.60
N GLU A 81 1.81 -3.93 -7.78
CA GLU A 81 0.89 -3.74 -8.90
C GLU A 81 0.41 -5.07 -9.49
N ILE A 82 1.29 -6.07 -9.55
CA ILE A 82 0.95 -7.42 -10.02
C ILE A 82 0.00 -8.07 -9.01
N GLU A 83 0.33 -8.00 -7.73
CA GLU A 83 -0.52 -8.54 -6.65
C GLU A 83 -1.91 -7.88 -6.65
N LEU A 84 -1.99 -6.55 -6.80
CA LEU A 84 -3.27 -5.85 -6.91
C LEU A 84 -4.08 -6.35 -8.11
N VAL A 85 -3.44 -6.64 -9.25
CA VAL A 85 -4.11 -7.22 -10.42
C VAL A 85 -4.61 -8.63 -10.14
N GLU A 86 -3.80 -9.48 -9.50
CA GLU A 86 -4.16 -10.85 -9.11
C GLU A 86 -5.32 -10.87 -8.10
N MET A 87 -5.38 -9.89 -7.19
CA MET A 87 -6.50 -9.68 -6.28
C MET A 87 -7.74 -9.07 -6.96
N GLY A 88 -7.62 -8.70 -8.24
CA GLY A 88 -8.75 -8.29 -9.09
C GLY A 88 -8.94 -6.78 -9.25
N VAL A 89 -7.91 -5.96 -9.01
CA VAL A 89 -7.88 -4.56 -9.47
C VAL A 89 -7.60 -4.53 -10.97
N ALA A 90 -8.36 -3.75 -11.74
CA ALA A 90 -8.07 -3.61 -13.16
C ALA A 90 -6.70 -2.92 -13.36
N PRO A 91 -5.81 -3.42 -14.26
CA PRO A 91 -4.50 -2.81 -14.48
C PRO A 91 -4.54 -1.31 -14.78
N GLU A 92 -5.53 -0.86 -15.57
CA GLU A 92 -5.77 0.53 -15.94
C GLU A 92 -6.24 1.44 -14.79
N ASP A 93 -6.66 0.83 -13.68
CA ASP A 93 -7.07 1.52 -12.45
C ASP A 93 -5.91 1.64 -11.44
N ILE A 94 -4.70 1.16 -11.75
CA ILE A 94 -3.54 1.28 -10.86
C ILE A 94 -2.65 2.44 -11.32
N TYR A 95 -2.35 3.36 -10.40
CA TYR A 95 -1.47 4.50 -10.66
C TYR A 95 -0.35 4.58 -9.62
N VAL A 96 0.91 4.55 -10.07
CA VAL A 96 2.07 4.59 -9.18
C VAL A 96 2.59 6.02 -9.07
N SER A 97 2.34 6.67 -7.94
CA SER A 97 2.52 8.12 -7.78
C SER A 97 3.98 8.57 -7.70
N TYR A 98 4.89 7.69 -7.29
CA TYR A 98 6.31 7.99 -7.08
C TYR A 98 7.18 7.60 -8.28
N ARG A 99 6.59 7.03 -9.34
CA ARG A 99 7.28 6.91 -10.62
C ARG A 99 7.19 8.25 -11.33
N GLN A 100 8.33 8.76 -11.81
CA GLN A 100 8.29 9.89 -12.74
C GLN A 100 7.38 9.51 -13.91
N PRO A 101 6.54 10.45 -14.42
CA PRO A 101 5.82 10.20 -15.67
C PRO A 101 6.85 9.74 -16.69
N SER A 102 6.69 8.53 -17.23
CA SER A 102 7.52 8.14 -18.36
C SER A 102 7.27 9.14 -19.48
N VAL A 103 8.30 9.44 -20.27
CA VAL A 103 8.21 10.40 -21.39
C VAL A 103 7.08 10.02 -22.37
N GLU A 104 6.68 8.75 -22.39
CA GLU A 104 5.59 8.19 -23.19
C GLU A 104 4.18 8.56 -22.68
N ALA A 105 4.03 8.98 -21.42
CA ALA A 105 2.73 9.39 -20.86
C ALA A 105 2.31 10.84 -21.21
N LEU A 106 3.11 11.53 -22.03
CA LEU A 106 2.85 12.89 -22.51
C LEU A 106 2.54 12.95 -24.02
N GLY A 107 2.28 11.79 -24.66
CA GLY A 107 1.91 11.68 -26.08
C GLY A 107 0.46 11.30 -26.29
#